data_AF-A0A1F6FFV5-F1
#
_entry.id   AF-A0A1F6FFV5-F1
#
_cell.length_a   1.000
_cell.length_b   1.000
_cell.length_c   1.000
_cell.angle_alpha   90.00
_cell.angle_beta   90.00
_cell.angle_gamma   90.00
#
_symmetry.space_group_name_H-M   'P 1'
#
loop_
_entity.id
_entity.type
_entity.pdbx_description
1 polymer ?
#
loop_
_entity_poly.entity_id
_entity_poly.type
_entity_poly.pdbx_seq_one_letter_code
_entity_poly.pdbx_strand_id
1 'polypeptide(L)'
;MVDSWWVERTKLSKREFVTGLDICYSVVESRQIIKNTMDTILNMLAALGLTPRTQAVYVDLLSHGPSAARTIALRLGIPRSSLYDHIKPLLDLALVSELETGTKAVFAVHDISDLDRLVAKQEQSLTLLRSQFTKAKATLAEAHTSHAEPRIKFVEGKAGVAALLLEMLWDTKSEIKTVWPYEAMLKVLTPEDLELFNRKRIRQNISLKTIWTGPKPGKQHLWRGGDFKVERRQAPAKYSASMAYNIYGDKVSFFSSVGEQYGFVVHSRDFAELMTAQFNALAEVSKAEK
;
A
#
# COMPACT_ATOMS: atom_id res chain seq x y z
N MET A 1 36.55 -31.05 -54.03
CA MET A 1 36.03 -29.70 -53.75
C MET A 1 35.95 -29.60 -52.23
N VAL A 2 36.99 -29.10 -51.53
CA VAL A 2 37.30 -27.65 -51.37
C VAL A 2 36.07 -27.05 -50.68
N ASP A 3 36.02 -26.71 -49.39
CA ASP A 3 36.94 -26.06 -48.45
C ASP A 3 36.24 -26.08 -47.05
N SER A 4 36.78 -25.75 -45.88
CA SER A 4 38.11 -25.64 -45.30
C SER A 4 37.88 -25.04 -43.88
N TRP A 5 38.66 -25.44 -42.87
CA TRP A 5 39.24 -24.57 -41.81
C TRP A 5 38.34 -24.20 -40.60
N TRP A 6 38.65 -24.32 -39.28
CA TRP A 6 39.79 -24.67 -38.39
C TRP A 6 39.21 -25.25 -37.07
N VAL A 7 39.71 -26.35 -36.48
CA VAL A 7 40.74 -26.46 -35.39
C VAL A 7 40.51 -25.55 -34.17
N GLU A 8 40.18 -26.12 -33.01
CA GLU A 8 41.05 -26.01 -31.81
C GLU A 8 40.74 -27.03 -30.71
N ARG A 9 41.80 -27.67 -30.20
CA ARG A 9 41.81 -28.50 -28.99
C ARG A 9 41.56 -27.63 -27.77
N THR A 10 40.58 -27.97 -26.95
CA THR A 10 40.55 -27.56 -25.54
C THR A 10 40.54 -28.79 -24.63
N LYS A 11 41.77 -29.11 -24.19
CA LYS A 11 42.16 -29.55 -22.84
C LYS A 11 41.04 -30.10 -21.96
N LEU A 12 41.11 -31.41 -21.71
CA LEU A 12 40.69 -32.02 -20.44
C LEU A 12 41.33 -31.23 -19.28
N SER A 13 40.55 -30.34 -18.66
CA SER A 13 40.96 -29.54 -17.50
C SER A 13 39.91 -29.67 -16.43
N LYS A 14 40.33 -30.30 -15.33
CA LYS A 14 39.73 -30.33 -13.99
C LYS A 14 38.39 -31.06 -13.87
N ARG A 15 38.47 -32.24 -13.24
CA ARG A 15 37.40 -32.77 -12.38
C ARG A 15 36.98 -31.66 -11.41
N GLU A 16 35.83 -31.04 -11.62
CA GLU A 16 35.17 -30.25 -10.59
C GLU A 16 34.68 -31.22 -9.53
N PHE A 17 35.48 -31.38 -8.48
CA PHE A 17 34.96 -31.82 -7.19
C PHE A 17 34.02 -30.72 -6.71
N VAL A 18 32.72 -30.86 -6.99
CA VAL A 18 31.70 -30.09 -6.29
C VAL A 18 31.83 -30.49 -4.82
N THR A 19 32.33 -29.58 -4.00
CA THR A 19 32.53 -29.89 -2.58
C THR A 19 31.17 -30.06 -1.90
N GLY A 20 31.08 -30.89 -0.87
CA GLY A 20 29.83 -31.06 -0.10
C GLY A 20 29.27 -29.74 0.46
N LEU A 21 30.11 -28.70 0.56
CA LEU A 21 29.73 -27.34 0.98
C LEU A 21 28.97 -26.58 -0.12
N ASP A 22 29.37 -26.69 -1.39
CA ASP A 22 28.69 -26.06 -2.54
C ASP A 22 27.34 -26.72 -2.85
N ILE A 23 27.25 -28.05 -2.66
CA ILE A 23 25.98 -28.78 -2.72
C ILE A 23 25.08 -28.38 -1.55
N CYS A 24 25.62 -28.24 -0.34
CA CYS A 24 24.83 -27.76 0.80
C CYS A 24 24.34 -26.32 0.59
N TYR A 25 25.17 -25.41 0.06
CA TYR A 25 24.80 -24.01 -0.16
C TYR A 25 23.70 -23.86 -1.22
N SER A 26 23.85 -24.53 -2.36
CA SER A 26 22.83 -24.56 -3.42
C SER A 26 21.51 -25.19 -2.98
N VAL A 27 21.54 -26.22 -2.13
CA VAL A 27 20.33 -26.84 -1.55
C VAL A 27 19.66 -25.92 -0.52
N VAL A 28 20.42 -25.18 0.28
CA VAL A 28 19.88 -24.19 1.24
C VAL A 28 19.24 -23.00 0.51
N GLU A 29 19.89 -22.46 -0.52
CA GLU A 29 19.31 -21.39 -1.34
C GLU A 29 18.04 -21.85 -2.06
N SER A 30 18.05 -23.05 -2.64
CA SER A 30 16.86 -23.62 -3.31
C SER A 30 15.68 -23.79 -2.33
N ARG A 31 15.94 -24.27 -1.09
CA ARG A 31 14.91 -24.39 -0.05
C ARG A 31 14.36 -23.03 0.39
N GLN A 32 15.22 -22.01 0.51
CA GLN A 32 14.81 -20.67 0.88
C GLN A 32 13.96 -20.00 -0.20
N ILE A 33 14.32 -20.19 -1.47
CA ILE A 33 13.55 -19.70 -2.63
C ILE A 33 12.16 -20.36 -2.63
N ILE A 34 12.09 -21.68 -2.50
CA ILE A 34 10.80 -22.41 -2.46
C ILE A 34 9.92 -21.92 -1.31
N LYS A 35 10.50 -21.72 -0.12
CA LYS A 35 9.77 -21.20 1.04
C LYS A 35 9.21 -19.80 0.77
N ASN A 36 10.02 -18.88 0.26
CA ASN A 36 9.59 -17.52 -0.08
C ASN A 36 8.48 -17.52 -1.15
N THR A 37 8.56 -18.42 -2.14
CA THR A 37 7.53 -18.57 -3.17
C THR A 37 6.22 -19.10 -2.59
N MET A 38 6.28 -20.09 -1.69
CA MET A 38 5.08 -20.61 -1.01
C MET A 38 4.42 -19.56 -0.13
N ASP A 39 5.19 -18.74 0.59
CA ASP A 39 4.65 -17.62 1.36
C ASP A 39 3.95 -16.59 0.45
N THR A 40 4.48 -16.37 -0.75
CA THR A 40 3.84 -15.49 -1.76
C THR A 40 2.50 -16.06 -2.23
N ILE A 41 2.43 -17.36 -2.52
CA ILE A 41 1.18 -18.05 -2.90
C ILE A 41 0.16 -17.98 -1.75
N LEU A 42 0.57 -18.20 -0.51
CA LEU A 42 -0.32 -18.11 0.66
C LEU A 42 -0.93 -16.70 0.79
N ASN A 43 -0.10 -15.66 0.67
CA ASN A 43 -0.58 -14.27 0.70
C ASN A 43 -1.55 -13.96 -0.45
N MET A 44 -1.29 -14.51 -1.64
CA MET A 44 -2.16 -14.38 -2.80
C MET A 44 -3.52 -15.06 -2.58
N LEU A 45 -3.53 -16.30 -2.11
CA LEU A 45 -4.76 -17.04 -1.77
C LEU A 45 -5.55 -16.33 -0.66
N ALA A 46 -4.86 -15.74 0.32
CA ALA A 46 -5.48 -14.92 1.35
C ALA A 46 -6.15 -13.67 0.77
N ALA A 47 -5.49 -12.99 -0.18
CA ALA A 47 -6.06 -11.84 -0.89
C ALA A 47 -7.28 -12.21 -1.76
N LEU A 48 -7.36 -13.46 -2.23
CA LEU A 48 -8.52 -14.02 -2.92
C LEU A 48 -9.66 -14.44 -1.96
N GLY A 49 -9.48 -14.28 -0.64
CA GLY A 49 -10.51 -14.55 0.37
C GLY A 49 -10.55 -16.01 0.86
N LEU A 50 -9.54 -16.81 0.55
CA LEU A 50 -9.47 -18.19 1.03
C LEU A 50 -9.03 -18.26 2.50
N THR A 51 -9.64 -19.15 3.27
CA THR A 51 -9.30 -19.34 4.69
C THR A 51 -7.92 -19.98 4.87
N PRO A 52 -7.21 -19.78 5.99
CA PRO A 52 -5.91 -20.41 6.24
C PRO A 52 -5.92 -21.94 6.11
N ARG A 53 -7.04 -22.59 6.46
CA ARG A 53 -7.20 -24.05 6.32
C ARG A 53 -7.35 -24.47 4.87
N THR A 54 -8.11 -23.73 4.07
CA THR A 54 -8.25 -23.95 2.63
C THR A 54 -6.92 -23.72 1.89
N GLN A 55 -6.18 -22.69 2.28
CA GLN A 55 -4.84 -22.41 1.74
C GLN A 55 -3.88 -23.57 1.99
N ALA A 56 -3.87 -24.10 3.22
CA ALA A 56 -3.02 -25.23 3.58
C ALA A 56 -3.31 -26.48 2.75
N VAL A 57 -4.59 -26.74 2.43
CA VAL A 57 -4.99 -27.85 1.54
C VAL A 57 -4.47 -27.65 0.12
N TYR A 58 -4.60 -26.46 -0.44
CA TYR A 58 -4.09 -26.16 -1.79
C TYR A 58 -2.56 -26.32 -1.87
N VAL A 59 -1.83 -25.76 -0.91
CA VAL A 59 -0.35 -25.86 -0.87
C VAL A 59 0.12 -27.30 -0.63
N ASP A 60 -0.60 -28.08 0.19
CA ASP A 60 -0.30 -29.50 0.39
C ASP A 60 -0.42 -30.30 -0.92
N LEU A 61 -1.48 -30.06 -1.69
CA LEU A 61 -1.68 -30.67 -3.00
C LEU A 61 -0.65 -30.21 -4.04
N LEU A 62 -0.26 -28.92 -4.01
CA LEU A 62 0.78 -28.39 -4.88
C LEU A 62 2.16 -29.02 -4.57
N SER A 63 2.45 -29.25 -3.29
CA SER A 63 3.74 -29.77 -2.83
C SER A 63 3.88 -31.28 -3.02
N HIS A 64 2.79 -32.03 -2.84
CA HIS A 64 2.83 -33.50 -2.84
C HIS A 64 2.15 -34.13 -4.07
N GLY A 65 1.54 -33.30 -4.93
CA GLY A 65 0.79 -33.76 -6.10
C GLY A 65 -0.54 -34.44 -5.76
N PRO A 66 -1.15 -35.11 -6.74
CA PRO A 66 -2.46 -35.76 -6.61
C PRO A 66 -2.53 -36.68 -5.39
N SER A 67 -3.50 -36.45 -4.50
CA SER A 67 -3.59 -37.14 -3.21
C SER A 67 -5.03 -37.49 -2.85
N ALA A 68 -5.21 -38.66 -2.24
CA ALA A 68 -6.52 -39.04 -1.70
C ALA A 68 -6.88 -38.20 -0.46
N ALA A 69 -8.17 -37.93 -0.24
CA ALA A 69 -8.64 -37.17 0.93
C ALA A 69 -8.05 -37.65 2.26
N ARG A 70 -7.94 -38.98 2.45
CA ARG A 70 -7.34 -39.55 3.67
C ARG A 70 -5.89 -39.12 3.88
N THR A 71 -5.10 -39.07 2.80
CA THR A 71 -3.68 -38.70 2.85
C THR A 71 -3.52 -37.22 3.16
N ILE A 72 -4.32 -36.37 2.53
CA ILE A 72 -4.32 -34.91 2.77
C ILE A 72 -4.69 -34.62 4.24
N ALA A 73 -5.78 -35.22 4.73
CA ALA A 73 -6.24 -35.06 6.12
C ALA A 73 -5.15 -35.46 7.12
N LEU A 74 -4.42 -36.55 6.85
CA LEU A 74 -3.37 -37.06 7.71
C LEU A 74 -2.13 -36.15 7.72
N ARG A 75 -1.71 -35.59 6.57
CA ARG A 75 -0.60 -34.63 6.49
C ARG A 75 -0.91 -33.31 7.19
N LEU A 76 -2.15 -32.84 7.07
CA LEU A 76 -2.60 -31.57 7.64
C LEU A 76 -3.09 -31.67 9.09
N GLY A 77 -3.19 -32.90 9.64
CA GLY A 77 -3.66 -33.13 11.00
C GLY A 77 -5.11 -32.66 11.23
N ILE A 78 -5.97 -32.80 10.22
CA ILE A 78 -7.39 -32.39 10.31
C ILE A 78 -8.34 -33.59 10.15
N PRO A 79 -9.55 -33.55 10.74
CA PRO A 79 -10.55 -34.59 10.54
C PRO A 79 -10.95 -34.71 9.06
N ARG A 80 -11.17 -35.94 8.59
CA ARG A 80 -11.58 -36.20 7.21
C ARG A 80 -12.91 -35.51 6.85
N SER A 81 -13.84 -35.41 7.79
CA SER A 81 -15.09 -34.68 7.60
C SER A 81 -14.84 -33.20 7.28
N SER A 82 -13.97 -32.53 8.05
CA SER A 82 -13.62 -31.12 7.87
C SER A 82 -12.80 -30.85 6.62
N LEU A 83 -12.05 -31.83 6.11
CA LEU A 83 -11.30 -31.65 4.86
C LEU A 83 -12.21 -31.29 3.68
N TYR A 84 -13.38 -31.92 3.58
CA TYR A 84 -14.31 -31.65 2.47
C TYR A 84 -14.82 -30.21 2.47
N ASP A 85 -15.05 -29.63 3.66
CA ASP A 85 -15.43 -28.21 3.79
C ASP A 85 -14.33 -27.28 3.30
N HIS A 86 -13.05 -27.69 3.43
CA HIS A 86 -11.90 -26.92 2.99
C HIS A 86 -11.53 -27.14 1.52
N ILE A 87 -11.83 -28.31 0.96
CA ILE A 87 -11.64 -28.63 -0.47
C ILE A 87 -12.73 -28.00 -1.33
N LYS A 88 -13.98 -27.95 -0.85
CA LYS A 88 -15.12 -27.46 -1.63
C LYS A 88 -14.89 -26.06 -2.25
N PRO A 89 -14.40 -25.05 -1.52
CA PRO A 89 -14.09 -23.75 -2.13
C PRO A 89 -13.04 -23.82 -3.24
N LEU A 90 -12.08 -24.75 -3.16
CA LEU A 90 -11.07 -24.95 -4.19
C LEU A 90 -11.66 -25.60 -5.44
N LEU A 91 -12.62 -26.51 -5.28
CA LEU A 91 -13.39 -27.09 -6.38
C LEU A 91 -14.29 -26.03 -7.03
N ASP A 92 -15.01 -25.23 -6.23
CA ASP A 92 -15.92 -24.17 -6.72
C ASP A 92 -15.16 -23.09 -7.51
N LEU A 93 -13.90 -22.84 -7.15
CA LEU A 93 -12.99 -21.93 -7.88
C LEU A 93 -12.24 -22.61 -9.03
N ALA A 94 -12.44 -23.92 -9.23
CA ALA A 94 -11.74 -24.75 -10.20
C ALA A 94 -10.21 -24.63 -10.09
N LEU A 95 -9.70 -24.55 -8.86
CA LEU A 95 -8.27 -24.61 -8.53
C LEU A 95 -7.79 -26.05 -8.26
N VAL A 96 -8.72 -26.90 -7.84
CA VAL A 96 -8.52 -28.32 -7.61
C VAL A 96 -9.57 -29.08 -8.42
N SER A 97 -9.23 -30.27 -8.89
CA SER A 97 -10.16 -31.22 -9.49
C SER A 97 -10.22 -32.50 -8.67
N GLU A 98 -11.39 -33.14 -8.71
CA GLU A 98 -11.58 -34.49 -8.22
C GLU A 98 -11.41 -35.46 -9.40
N LEU A 99 -10.45 -36.37 -9.27
CA LEU A 99 -10.18 -37.43 -10.22
C LEU A 99 -10.84 -38.72 -9.74
N GLU A 100 -11.73 -39.28 -10.56
CA GLU A 100 -12.32 -40.59 -10.28
C GLU A 100 -11.31 -41.69 -10.57
N THR A 101 -10.64 -42.19 -9.53
CA THR A 101 -9.74 -43.35 -9.64
C THR A 101 -10.33 -44.52 -8.85
N GLY A 102 -11.22 -45.29 -9.48
CA GLY A 102 -11.88 -46.44 -8.86
C GLY A 102 -12.85 -46.03 -7.74
N THR A 103 -12.67 -46.55 -6.52
CA THR A 103 -13.56 -46.29 -5.36
C THR A 103 -13.08 -45.15 -4.45
N LYS A 104 -12.01 -44.44 -4.80
CA LYS A 104 -11.40 -43.41 -3.94
C LYS A 104 -11.31 -42.07 -4.68
N ALA A 105 -11.85 -41.03 -4.04
CA ALA A 105 -11.67 -39.64 -4.44
C ALA A 105 -10.20 -39.22 -4.30
N VAL A 106 -9.57 -38.86 -5.42
CA VAL A 106 -8.22 -38.28 -5.49
C VAL A 106 -8.34 -36.84 -5.93
N PHE A 107 -7.70 -35.92 -5.20
CA PHE A 107 -7.73 -34.50 -5.51
C PHE A 107 -6.39 -34.07 -6.09
N ALA A 108 -6.42 -33.23 -7.12
CA ALA A 108 -5.23 -32.71 -7.77
C ALA A 108 -5.39 -31.21 -8.03
N VAL A 109 -4.31 -30.44 -7.83
CA VAL A 109 -4.24 -29.08 -8.41
C VAL A 109 -4.14 -29.23 -9.92
N HIS A 110 -4.93 -28.44 -10.65
CA HIS A 110 -4.96 -28.49 -12.10
C HIS A 110 -3.70 -27.82 -12.68
N ASP A 111 -3.58 -26.51 -12.54
CA ASP A 111 -2.36 -25.76 -12.84
C ASP A 111 -2.24 -24.54 -11.90
N ILE A 112 -1.03 -24.08 -11.63
CA ILE A 112 -0.80 -22.86 -10.86
C ILE A 112 -1.30 -21.61 -11.61
N SER A 113 -1.30 -21.64 -12.95
CA SER A 113 -1.81 -20.59 -13.83
C SER A 113 -3.33 -20.37 -13.70
N ASP A 114 -4.07 -21.30 -13.09
CA ASP A 114 -5.48 -21.06 -12.77
C ASP A 114 -5.67 -19.92 -11.75
N LEU A 115 -4.64 -19.60 -10.96
CA LEU A 115 -4.63 -18.42 -10.09
C LEU A 115 -4.64 -17.12 -10.89
N ASP A 116 -3.99 -17.07 -12.05
CA ASP A 116 -4.00 -15.88 -12.92
C ASP A 116 -5.41 -15.57 -13.40
N ARG A 117 -6.21 -16.61 -13.71
CA ARG A 117 -7.62 -16.45 -14.07
C ARG A 117 -8.44 -15.84 -12.93
N LEU A 118 -8.19 -16.24 -11.68
CA LEU A 118 -8.89 -15.66 -10.52
C LEU A 118 -8.49 -14.21 -10.28
N VAL A 119 -7.21 -13.88 -10.44
CA VAL A 119 -6.74 -12.48 -10.36
C VAL A 119 -7.39 -11.64 -11.45
N ALA A 120 -7.36 -12.08 -12.71
CA ALA A 120 -7.99 -11.36 -13.82
C ALA A 120 -9.50 -11.14 -13.59
N LYS A 121 -10.20 -12.15 -13.06
CA LYS A 121 -11.61 -12.03 -12.68
C LYS A 121 -11.83 -10.98 -11.59
N GLN A 122 -10.97 -10.95 -10.57
CA GLN A 122 -11.03 -9.96 -9.49
C GLN A 122 -10.74 -8.55 -10.00
N GLU A 123 -9.74 -8.39 -10.86
CA GLU A 123 -9.41 -7.11 -11.51
C GLU A 123 -10.57 -6.59 -12.36
N GLN A 124 -11.21 -7.47 -13.13
CA GLN A 124 -12.40 -7.12 -13.92
C GLN A 124 -13.56 -6.70 -13.02
N SER A 125 -13.80 -7.42 -11.92
CA SER A 125 -14.84 -7.08 -10.94
C SER A 125 -14.61 -5.72 -10.30
N LEU A 126 -13.38 -5.44 -9.86
CA LEU A 126 -12.99 -4.15 -9.29
C LEU A 126 -13.11 -3.02 -10.32
N THR A 127 -12.75 -3.28 -11.58
CA THR A 127 -12.89 -2.32 -12.68
C THR A 127 -14.36 -1.99 -12.95
N LEU A 128 -15.22 -3.01 -12.99
CA LEU A 128 -16.65 -2.84 -13.17
C LEU A 128 -17.25 -2.03 -12.01
N LEU A 129 -16.94 -2.41 -10.76
CA LEU A 129 -17.39 -1.70 -9.57
C LEU A 129 -16.96 -0.23 -9.59
N ARG A 130 -15.70 0.03 -9.96
CA ARG A 130 -15.18 1.40 -10.11
C ARG A 130 -15.95 2.18 -11.17
N SER A 131 -16.30 1.55 -12.29
CA SER A 131 -17.09 2.18 -13.35
C SER A 131 -18.52 2.50 -12.90
N GLN A 132 -19.18 1.58 -12.20
CA GLN A 132 -20.53 1.75 -11.64
C GLN A 132 -20.55 2.87 -10.61
N PHE A 133 -19.58 2.88 -9.70
CA PHE A 133 -19.45 3.93 -8.69
C PHE A 133 -19.14 5.29 -9.31
N THR A 134 -18.37 5.34 -10.40
CA THR A 134 -18.09 6.58 -11.14
C THR A 134 -19.36 7.14 -11.77
N LYS A 135 -20.17 6.29 -12.40
CA LYS A 135 -21.48 6.70 -12.95
C LYS A 135 -22.42 7.19 -11.85
N ALA A 136 -22.55 6.44 -10.75
CA ALA A 136 -23.37 6.84 -9.61
C ALA A 136 -22.94 8.20 -9.02
N LYS A 137 -21.63 8.45 -8.88
CA LYS A 137 -21.10 9.75 -8.45
C LYS A 137 -21.47 10.87 -9.41
N ALA A 138 -21.38 10.65 -10.72
CA ALA A 138 -21.74 11.66 -11.72
C ALA A 138 -23.23 12.01 -11.64
N THR A 139 -24.10 10.99 -11.58
CA THR A 139 -25.55 11.19 -11.42
C THR A 139 -25.90 11.94 -10.13
N LEU A 140 -25.25 11.61 -9.01
CA LEU A 140 -25.45 12.34 -7.76
C LEU A 140 -24.92 13.79 -7.86
N ALA A 141 -23.79 14.01 -8.52
CA ALA A 141 -23.27 15.36 -8.73
C ALA A 141 -24.25 16.20 -9.56
N GLU A 142 -24.79 15.65 -10.66
CA GLU A 142 -25.83 16.28 -11.48
C GLU A 142 -27.10 16.57 -10.68
N ALA A 143 -27.56 15.64 -9.84
CA ALA A 143 -28.74 15.85 -8.99
C ALA A 143 -28.55 16.96 -7.93
N HIS A 144 -27.30 17.29 -7.59
CA HIS A 144 -26.95 18.33 -6.61
C HIS A 144 -26.40 19.62 -7.27
N THR A 145 -26.61 19.83 -8.57
CA THR A 145 -26.03 20.97 -9.32
C THR A 145 -26.62 22.36 -9.03
N SER A 146 -27.60 22.53 -8.14
CA SER A 146 -28.18 23.88 -7.93
C SER A 146 -27.36 24.79 -7.02
N HIS A 147 -26.51 24.28 -6.11
CA HIS A 147 -25.63 25.13 -5.30
C HIS A 147 -24.31 24.43 -5.02
N ALA A 148 -23.19 25.08 -5.37
CA ALA A 148 -21.86 24.71 -4.90
C ALA A 148 -21.77 25.01 -3.39
N GLU A 149 -22.50 24.27 -2.59
CA GLU A 149 -22.55 24.48 -1.15
C GLU A 149 -21.18 24.14 -0.57
N PRO A 150 -20.55 25.09 0.16
CA PRO A 150 -19.31 24.81 0.84
C PRO A 150 -19.54 23.67 1.83
N ARG A 151 -18.74 22.62 1.73
CA ARG A 151 -18.85 21.46 2.63
C ARG A 151 -17.79 21.57 3.70
N ILE A 152 -18.22 21.43 4.96
CA ILE A 152 -17.33 21.37 6.11
C ILE A 152 -17.40 19.97 6.69
N LYS A 153 -16.24 19.32 6.81
CA LYS A 153 -16.07 18.07 7.53
C LYS A 153 -15.31 18.35 8.81
N PHE A 154 -15.88 17.97 9.94
CA PHE A 154 -15.24 18.10 11.26
C PHE A 154 -14.75 16.72 11.74
N VAL A 155 -13.61 16.69 12.41
CA VAL A 155 -13.06 15.49 13.04
C VAL A 155 -12.58 15.83 14.45
N GLU A 156 -12.79 14.90 15.37
CA GLU A 156 -12.39 15.04 16.77
C GLU A 156 -11.30 14.05 17.14
N GLY A 157 -10.52 14.44 18.13
CA GLY A 157 -9.44 13.65 18.71
C GLY A 157 -8.21 13.53 17.80
N LYS A 158 -7.11 13.11 18.41
CA LYS A 158 -5.81 12.91 17.73
C LYS A 158 -5.92 11.93 16.55
N ALA A 159 -6.68 10.84 16.71
CA ALA A 159 -6.89 9.87 15.66
C ALA A 159 -7.62 10.47 14.44
N GLY A 160 -8.62 11.32 14.67
CA GLY A 160 -9.31 12.04 13.61
C GLY A 160 -8.39 12.98 12.84
N VAL A 161 -7.56 13.75 13.55
CA VAL A 161 -6.57 14.65 12.95
C VAL A 161 -5.51 13.88 12.15
N ALA A 162 -4.99 12.75 12.67
CA ALA A 162 -4.04 11.90 11.96
C ALA A 162 -4.65 11.28 10.68
N ALA A 163 -5.91 10.84 10.75
CA ALA A 163 -6.63 10.36 9.58
C ALA A 163 -6.80 11.48 8.53
N LEU A 164 -7.15 12.69 8.97
CA LEU A 164 -7.33 13.86 8.10
C LEU A 164 -6.03 14.27 7.40
N LEU A 165 -4.88 14.19 8.10
CA LEU A 165 -3.56 14.42 7.53
C LEU A 165 -3.28 13.49 6.34
N LEU A 166 -3.65 12.22 6.44
CA LEU A 166 -3.45 11.24 5.37
C LEU A 166 -4.50 11.35 4.25
N GLU A 167 -5.74 11.69 4.60
CA GLU A 167 -6.84 11.88 3.64
C GLU A 167 -6.55 12.99 2.64
N MET A 168 -5.89 14.07 3.08
CA MET A 168 -5.44 15.17 2.22
C MET A 168 -4.63 14.67 1.00
N LEU A 169 -3.88 13.59 1.14
CA LEU A 169 -3.08 13.01 0.05
C LEU A 169 -3.92 12.36 -1.06
N TRP A 170 -5.18 12.03 -0.80
CA TRP A 170 -6.06 11.44 -1.82
C TRP A 170 -6.57 12.48 -2.82
N ASP A 171 -6.73 13.73 -2.38
CA ASP A 171 -7.26 14.82 -3.19
C ASP A 171 -6.15 15.72 -3.78
N THR A 172 -4.92 15.58 -3.28
CA THR A 172 -3.79 16.42 -3.69
C THR A 172 -3.17 15.89 -4.98
N LYS A 173 -2.98 16.78 -5.96
CA LYS A 173 -2.33 16.42 -7.24
C LYS A 173 -0.82 16.61 -7.24
N SER A 174 -0.32 17.71 -6.67
CA SER A 174 1.09 18.10 -6.85
C SER A 174 1.71 18.84 -5.67
N GLU A 175 1.00 19.77 -5.03
CA GLU A 175 1.56 20.65 -4.00
C GLU A 175 0.60 20.83 -2.83
N ILE A 176 1.15 20.90 -1.62
CA ILE A 176 0.45 21.30 -0.39
C ILE A 176 1.15 22.53 0.17
N LYS A 177 0.37 23.58 0.48
CA LYS A 177 0.86 24.78 1.17
C LYS A 177 0.42 24.71 2.63
N THR A 178 1.37 24.82 3.55
CA THR A 178 1.12 24.59 4.97
C THR A 178 1.63 25.76 5.81
N VAL A 179 0.80 26.29 6.70
CA VAL A 179 1.27 27.05 7.87
C VAL A 179 1.25 26.11 9.08
N TRP A 180 2.41 25.95 9.70
CA TRP A 180 2.63 24.90 10.69
C TRP A 180 3.23 25.48 11.98
N PRO A 181 2.46 25.55 13.06
CA PRO A 181 2.97 25.78 14.41
C PRO A 181 3.76 24.56 14.89
N TYR A 182 5.08 24.65 14.83
CA TYR A 182 5.96 23.48 15.01
C TYR A 182 5.73 22.75 16.34
N GLU A 183 5.86 23.46 17.46
CA GLU A 183 5.74 22.86 18.79
C GLU A 183 4.33 22.36 19.11
N ALA A 184 3.30 23.09 18.69
CA ALA A 184 1.92 22.71 18.97
C ALA A 184 1.54 21.44 18.21
N MET A 185 1.95 21.33 16.94
CA MET A 185 1.60 20.18 16.11
C MET A 185 2.35 18.90 16.48
N LEU A 186 3.59 18.99 16.98
CA LEU A 186 4.31 17.81 17.49
C LEU A 186 3.68 17.17 18.73
N LYS A 187 2.80 17.89 19.44
CA LYS A 187 2.05 17.34 20.57
C LYS A 187 0.71 16.71 20.11
N VAL A 188 0.23 17.06 18.91
CA VAL A 188 -1.01 16.54 18.29
C VAL A 188 -0.72 15.28 17.48
N LEU A 189 0.30 15.33 16.62
CA LEU A 189 0.65 14.28 15.67
C LEU A 189 1.91 13.54 16.13
N THR A 190 1.91 12.21 15.98
CA THR A 190 3.04 11.38 16.35
C THR A 190 4.14 11.44 15.29
N PRO A 191 5.41 11.15 15.63
CA PRO A 191 6.47 10.96 14.64
C PRO A 191 6.11 9.93 13.56
N GLU A 192 5.39 8.87 13.95
CA GLU A 192 4.91 7.82 13.05
C GLU A 192 3.90 8.36 12.02
N ASP A 193 2.97 9.22 12.43
CA ASP A 193 2.00 9.86 11.54
C ASP A 193 2.70 10.73 10.50
N LEU A 194 3.67 11.54 10.96
CA LEU A 194 4.43 12.45 10.09
C LEU A 194 5.31 11.67 9.11
N GLU A 195 5.95 10.59 9.56
CA GLU A 195 6.78 9.73 8.70
C GLU A 195 5.94 8.97 7.67
N LEU A 196 4.77 8.47 8.08
CA LEU A 196 3.81 7.82 7.17
C LEU A 196 3.32 8.81 6.10
N PHE A 197 2.95 10.02 6.49
CA PHE A 197 2.56 11.10 5.59
C PHE A 197 3.70 11.43 4.61
N ASN A 198 4.92 11.64 5.14
CA ASN A 198 6.10 11.98 4.35
C ASN A 198 6.42 10.92 3.29
N ARG A 199 6.40 9.64 3.68
CA ARG A 199 6.64 8.52 2.75
C ARG A 199 5.58 8.44 1.66
N LYS A 200 4.30 8.63 2.00
CA LYS A 200 3.20 8.56 1.04
C LYS A 200 3.23 9.72 0.04
N ARG A 201 3.40 10.97 0.51
CA ARG A 201 3.48 12.14 -0.38
C ARG A 201 4.62 12.04 -1.38
N ILE A 202 5.78 11.51 -0.98
CA ILE A 202 6.95 11.37 -1.86
C ILE A 202 6.66 10.37 -2.97
N ARG A 203 6.06 9.21 -2.63
CA ARG A 203 5.64 8.20 -3.62
C ARG A 203 4.61 8.75 -4.60
N GLN A 204 3.75 9.67 -4.15
CA GLN A 204 2.76 10.34 -4.97
C GLN A 204 3.28 11.60 -5.67
N ASN A 205 4.59 11.89 -5.56
CA ASN A 205 5.23 13.03 -6.20
C ASN A 205 4.75 14.42 -5.71
N ILE A 206 4.21 14.49 -4.49
CA ILE A 206 3.63 15.70 -3.89
C ILE A 206 4.69 16.52 -3.14
N SER A 207 4.83 17.80 -3.50
CA SER A 207 5.71 18.78 -2.82
C SER A 207 5.01 19.48 -1.65
N LEU A 208 5.81 19.97 -0.70
CA LEU A 208 5.34 20.78 0.42
C LEU A 208 5.97 22.18 0.34
N LYS A 209 5.15 23.21 0.53
CA LYS A 209 5.59 24.57 0.84
C LYS A 209 5.14 24.92 2.24
N THR A 210 6.07 24.91 3.19
CA THR A 210 5.77 25.05 4.61
C THR A 210 6.29 26.36 5.17
N ILE A 211 5.44 27.06 5.92
CA ILE A 211 5.81 28.20 6.75
C ILE A 211 5.70 27.77 8.20
N TRP A 212 6.82 27.75 8.91
CA TRP A 212 6.85 27.50 10.34
C TRP A 212 6.54 28.75 11.14
N THR A 213 5.74 28.58 12.19
CA THR A 213 5.36 29.65 13.11
C THR A 213 5.77 29.28 14.54
N GLY A 214 5.99 30.28 15.37
CA GLY A 214 6.51 30.10 16.72
C GLY A 214 8.04 29.94 16.78
N PRO A 215 8.57 29.50 17.94
CA PRO A 215 10.00 29.36 18.16
C PRO A 215 10.65 28.45 17.12
N LYS A 216 11.86 28.82 16.70
CA LYS A 216 12.59 28.06 15.69
C LYS A 216 12.84 26.65 16.20
N PRO A 217 12.51 25.60 15.44
CA PRO A 217 12.89 24.26 15.82
C PRO A 217 14.41 24.12 15.88
N GLY A 218 14.91 23.28 16.78
CA GLY A 218 16.31 22.87 16.79
C GLY A 218 16.70 22.11 15.51
N LYS A 219 17.91 21.55 15.46
CA LYS A 219 18.41 20.77 14.30
C LYS A 219 17.69 19.43 14.06
N GLN A 220 16.47 19.23 14.58
CA GLN A 220 15.73 17.99 14.41
C GLN A 220 14.85 18.06 13.15
N HIS A 221 15.13 17.17 12.21
CA HIS A 221 14.26 16.95 11.05
C HIS A 221 12.95 16.29 11.49
N LEU A 222 11.83 16.74 10.92
CA LEU A 222 10.49 16.17 11.17
C LEU A 222 10.36 14.71 10.72
N TRP A 223 11.18 14.29 9.77
CA TRP A 223 11.13 12.96 9.15
C TRP A 223 12.54 12.40 8.94
N ARG A 224 12.63 11.08 8.89
CA ARG A 224 13.86 10.34 8.65
C ARG A 224 14.22 10.45 7.16
N GLY A 225 15.49 10.73 6.88
CA GLY A 225 16.00 10.80 5.49
C GLY A 225 16.01 12.20 4.86
N GLY A 226 15.49 13.23 5.52
CA GLY A 226 15.63 14.63 5.10
C GLY A 226 14.49 15.17 4.23
N ASP A 227 14.70 16.37 3.69
CA ASP A 227 13.65 17.23 3.11
C ASP A 227 13.49 17.07 1.59
N PHE A 228 12.95 15.93 1.16
CA PHE A 228 12.63 15.70 -0.25
C PHE A 228 11.40 16.49 -0.69
N LYS A 229 11.55 17.39 -1.68
CA LYS A 229 10.47 18.23 -2.22
C LYS A 229 9.76 19.06 -1.15
N VAL A 230 10.52 19.60 -0.21
CA VAL A 230 10.02 20.51 0.82
C VAL A 230 10.72 21.85 0.67
N GLU A 231 9.94 22.92 0.56
CA GLU A 231 10.41 24.28 0.74
C GLU A 231 9.96 24.76 2.13
N ARG A 232 10.90 25.30 2.91
CA ARG A 232 10.61 25.84 4.24
C ARG A 232 10.92 27.31 4.36
N ARG A 233 10.05 28.01 5.06
CA ARG A 233 10.26 29.39 5.50
C ARG A 233 9.89 29.52 6.97
N GLN A 234 10.55 30.42 7.67
CA GLN A 234 10.21 30.81 9.04
C GLN A 234 9.43 32.12 9.02
N ALA A 235 8.24 32.12 9.61
CA ALA A 235 7.41 33.30 9.78
C ALA A 235 8.09 34.36 10.67
N PRO A 236 7.75 35.65 10.52
CA PRO A 236 8.19 36.69 11.44
C PRO A 236 7.86 36.34 12.90
N ALA A 237 8.74 36.67 13.86
CA ALA A 237 8.54 36.34 15.28
C ALA A 237 7.22 36.87 15.87
N LYS A 238 6.70 37.98 15.33
CA LYS A 238 5.41 38.56 15.72
C LYS A 238 4.19 37.75 15.25
N TYR A 239 4.37 36.84 14.30
CA TYR A 239 3.31 35.98 13.80
C TYR A 239 3.32 34.67 14.60
N SER A 240 2.30 34.49 15.44
CA SER A 240 2.08 33.27 16.22
C SER A 240 0.73 32.69 15.84
N ALA A 241 0.73 31.44 15.37
CA ALA A 241 -0.47 30.68 15.12
C ALA A 241 -0.52 29.50 16.10
N SER A 242 -1.70 29.23 16.65
CA SER A 242 -1.96 28.06 17.51
C SER A 242 -2.49 26.87 16.71
N MET A 243 -3.02 27.12 15.52
CA MET A 243 -3.57 26.12 14.60
C MET A 243 -2.69 26.00 13.36
N ALA A 244 -2.57 24.79 12.83
CA ALA A 244 -2.03 24.57 11.49
C ALA A 244 -3.14 24.67 10.45
N TYR A 245 -2.79 25.07 9.24
CA TYR A 245 -3.65 24.85 8.08
C TYR A 245 -2.87 24.34 6.89
N ASN A 246 -3.54 23.57 6.03
CA ASN A 246 -2.99 23.06 4.79
C ASN A 246 -3.95 23.32 3.64
N ILE A 247 -3.44 23.85 2.54
CA ILE A 247 -4.19 24.17 1.32
C ILE A 247 -3.78 23.17 0.23
N TYR A 248 -4.77 22.56 -0.40
CA TYR A 248 -4.59 21.58 -1.47
C TYR A 248 -5.84 21.54 -2.38
N GLY A 249 -5.65 21.86 -3.67
CA GLY A 249 -6.78 22.03 -4.59
C GLY A 249 -7.78 23.07 -4.06
N ASP A 250 -9.08 22.72 -4.09
CA ASP A 250 -10.16 23.57 -3.59
C ASP A 250 -10.50 23.32 -2.10
N LYS A 251 -9.56 22.71 -1.35
CA LYS A 251 -9.75 22.34 0.05
C LYS A 251 -8.72 23.00 0.96
N VAL A 252 -9.18 23.36 2.15
CA VAL A 252 -8.34 23.85 3.23
C VAL A 252 -8.64 23.03 4.48
N SER A 253 -7.61 22.39 5.02
CA SER A 253 -7.68 21.69 6.31
C SER A 253 -7.12 22.58 7.41
N PHE A 254 -7.71 22.51 8.60
CA PHE A 254 -7.19 23.11 9.82
C PHE A 254 -7.01 22.03 10.87
N PHE A 255 -5.92 22.12 11.63
CA PHE A 255 -5.63 21.26 12.78
C PHE A 255 -5.49 22.14 14.01
N SER A 256 -6.32 21.90 15.03
CA SER A 256 -6.26 22.64 16.28
C SER A 256 -5.14 22.14 17.18
N SER A 257 -4.82 22.94 18.19
CA SER A 257 -3.79 22.61 19.17
C SER A 257 -4.20 21.43 20.07
N VAL A 258 -3.26 20.96 20.90
CA VAL A 258 -3.53 19.90 21.89
C VAL A 258 -4.60 20.24 22.91
N GLY A 259 -4.90 21.53 23.13
CA GLY A 259 -5.97 21.93 24.05
C GLY A 259 -7.35 21.48 23.57
N GLU A 260 -7.61 21.56 22.26
CA GLU A 260 -8.95 21.35 21.69
C GLU A 260 -9.05 20.08 20.84
N GLN A 261 -7.93 19.58 20.28
CA GLN A 261 -7.80 18.28 19.59
C GLN A 261 -8.88 18.00 18.53
N TYR A 262 -9.06 18.92 17.59
CA TYR A 262 -9.97 18.75 16.48
C TYR A 262 -9.31 19.17 15.17
N GLY A 263 -9.90 18.76 14.06
CA GLY A 263 -9.56 19.25 12.75
C GLY A 263 -10.81 19.44 11.92
N PHE A 264 -10.70 20.24 10.87
CA PHE A 264 -11.78 20.33 9.90
C PHE A 264 -11.24 20.62 8.51
N VAL A 265 -12.05 20.28 7.50
CA VAL A 265 -11.77 20.58 6.10
C VAL A 265 -12.93 21.38 5.55
N VAL A 266 -12.61 22.51 4.94
CA VAL A 266 -13.53 23.30 4.14
C VAL A 266 -13.26 23.00 2.67
N HIS A 267 -14.25 22.48 1.98
CA HIS A 267 -14.24 22.33 0.52
C HIS A 267 -14.99 23.52 -0.08
N SER A 268 -14.22 24.50 -0.56
CA SER A 268 -14.73 25.72 -1.17
C SER A 268 -13.58 26.37 -1.94
N ARG A 269 -13.82 26.61 -3.22
CA ARG A 269 -12.85 27.26 -4.11
C ARG A 269 -12.51 28.67 -3.62
N ASP A 270 -13.52 29.51 -3.36
CA ASP A 270 -13.33 30.89 -2.90
C ASP A 270 -12.53 30.95 -1.60
N PHE A 271 -12.82 30.03 -0.66
CA PHE A 271 -12.08 29.95 0.59
C PHE A 271 -10.64 29.48 0.38
N ALA A 272 -10.39 28.50 -0.49
CA ALA A 272 -9.04 28.05 -0.84
C ALA A 272 -8.22 29.16 -1.55
N GLU A 273 -8.86 29.95 -2.42
CA GLU A 273 -8.24 31.11 -3.08
C GLU A 273 -7.87 32.20 -2.06
N LEU A 274 -8.78 32.53 -1.13
CA LEU A 274 -8.51 33.47 -0.04
C LEU A 274 -7.33 33.01 0.84
N MET A 275 -7.36 31.75 1.29
CA MET A 275 -6.30 31.20 2.14
C MET A 275 -4.97 31.11 1.38
N THR A 276 -5.00 30.89 0.05
CA THR A 276 -3.81 30.95 -0.79
C THR A 276 -3.23 32.36 -0.84
N ALA A 277 -4.06 33.39 -0.96
CA ALA A 277 -3.60 34.78 -0.92
C ALA A 277 -2.95 35.11 0.44
N GLN A 278 -3.55 34.68 1.55
CA GLN A 278 -2.98 34.84 2.90
C GLN A 278 -1.64 34.11 3.06
N PHE A 279 -1.54 32.87 2.56
CA PHE A 279 -0.30 32.11 2.57
C PHE A 279 0.80 32.83 1.79
N ASN A 280 0.50 33.32 0.59
CA ASN A 280 1.48 34.01 -0.26
C ASN A 280 1.98 35.30 0.41
N ALA A 281 1.08 36.11 0.98
CA ALA A 281 1.45 37.33 1.71
C ALA A 281 2.35 37.02 2.93
N LEU A 282 2.04 35.95 3.67
CA LEU A 282 2.90 35.49 4.77
C LEU A 282 4.26 34.99 4.26
N ALA A 283 4.28 34.27 3.14
CA ALA A 283 5.51 33.74 2.54
C ALA A 283 6.49 34.85 2.15
N GLU A 284 5.99 35.97 1.61
CA GLU A 284 6.80 37.13 1.21
C GLU A 284 7.59 37.73 2.38
N VAL A 285 6.96 37.82 3.56
CA VAL A 285 7.60 38.34 4.78
C VAL A 285 8.34 37.27 5.59
N SER A 286 8.29 36.01 5.15
CA SER A 286 8.93 34.87 5.82
C SER A 286 10.32 34.58 5.25
N LYS A 287 11.27 34.26 6.13
CA LYS A 287 12.67 33.99 5.76
C LYS A 287 12.82 32.55 5.29
N ALA A 288 13.41 32.32 4.12
CA ALA A 288 13.73 30.98 3.66
C ALA A 288 14.68 30.29 4.64
N GLU A 289 14.41 29.02 4.92
CA GLU A 289 15.31 28.17 5.69
C GLU A 289 16.31 27.54 4.72
N LYS A 290 17.61 27.70 5.01
CA LYS A 290 18.70 27.08 4.24
C LYS A 290 19.03 25.70 4.79
#